data_AF-A0A4Y7KNN2-F1
#
_entry.id   AF-A0A4Y7KNN2-F1
#
_cell.length_a   1.000
_cell.length_b   1.000
_cell.length_c   1.000
_cell.angle_alpha   90.00
_cell.angle_beta   90.00
_cell.angle_gamma   90.00
#
_symmetry.space_group_name_H-M   'P 1'
#
loop_
_entity.id
_entity.type
_entity.pdbx_description
1 polymer ?
#
loop_
_entity_poly.entity_id
_entity_poly.type
_entity_poly.pdbx_seq_one_letter_code
_entity_poly.pdbx_strand_id
1 'polypeptide(L)'
;MGVVDLLPKEYGYVVLALVFYCFLNFWMAFQVGKARKKYKVFYPVMYATESENKDAKLFNCVQRGHQNSLEMMPMFFVMLGLGGLQHPLISASLGLLYVVGRFLYFTGYATGNPQNRLKPGNSNTDLKLVQLISHTKQRFKHLSKLVTGEFLACAAALAQVPNNCKHNKGISFLALTGLIVCTISLGINLLRA
;
A
#
# COMPACT_ATOMS: atom_id res chain seq x y z
N MET A 1 -7.47 25.26 -23.90
CA MET A 1 -6.52 24.63 -22.94
C MET A 1 -6.98 23.20 -22.74
N GLY A 2 -6.14 22.22 -23.06
CA GLY A 2 -6.45 20.82 -22.82
C GLY A 2 -6.25 20.46 -21.35
N VAL A 3 -6.83 19.34 -20.90
CA VAL A 3 -6.63 18.83 -19.52
C VAL A 3 -5.14 18.58 -19.22
N VAL A 4 -4.36 18.26 -20.24
CA VAL A 4 -2.90 18.08 -20.15
C VAL A 4 -2.14 19.36 -19.86
N ASP A 5 -2.68 20.53 -20.21
CA ASP A 5 -2.05 21.83 -19.96
C ASP A 5 -2.30 22.33 -18.53
N LEU A 6 -3.33 21.79 -17.87
CA LEU A 6 -3.73 22.15 -16.50
C LEU A 6 -3.01 21.30 -15.43
N LEU A 7 -2.51 20.12 -15.81
CA LEU A 7 -1.88 19.17 -14.88
C LEU A 7 -0.36 19.37 -14.80
N PRO A 8 0.26 19.10 -13.64
CA PRO A 8 1.72 19.07 -13.51
C PRO A 8 2.33 18.07 -14.51
N LYS A 9 3.47 18.41 -15.13
CA LYS A 9 4.15 17.54 -16.11
C LYS A 9 4.50 16.17 -15.51
N GLU A 10 4.75 16.13 -14.20
CA GLU A 10 5.12 14.95 -13.43
C GLU A 10 3.91 14.12 -12.98
N TYR A 11 2.67 14.58 -13.21
CA TYR A 11 1.46 13.86 -12.81
C TYR A 11 1.32 12.50 -13.50
N GLY A 12 1.97 12.30 -14.65
CA GLY A 12 2.05 11.00 -15.31
C GLY A 12 2.59 9.89 -14.40
N TYR A 13 3.49 10.19 -13.47
CA TYR A 13 4.00 9.20 -12.50
C TYR A 13 2.93 8.71 -11.52
N VAL A 14 1.97 9.58 -11.17
CA VAL A 14 0.84 9.23 -10.29
C VAL A 14 -0.08 8.24 -11.00
N VAL A 15 -0.36 8.47 -12.28
CA VAL A 15 -1.16 7.58 -13.13
C VAL A 15 -0.47 6.22 -13.28
N LEU A 16 0.85 6.20 -13.53
CA LEU A 16 1.61 4.95 -13.61
C LEU A 16 1.58 4.16 -12.29
N ALA A 17 1.69 4.84 -11.14
CA ALA A 17 1.58 4.19 -9.83
C ALA A 17 0.18 3.57 -9.60
N LEU A 18 -0.88 4.25 -10.06
CA LEU A 18 -2.25 3.73 -10.01
C LEU A 18 -2.40 2.48 -10.89
N VAL A 19 -1.95 2.54 -12.15
CA VAL A 19 -1.99 1.41 -13.08
C VAL A 19 -1.21 0.21 -12.52
N PHE A 20 -0.05 0.45 -11.92
CA PHE A 20 0.75 -0.59 -11.29
C PHE A 20 0.02 -1.29 -10.13
N TYR A 21 -0.76 -0.54 -9.34
CA TYR A 21 -1.62 -1.13 -8.31
C TYR A 21 -2.76 -1.99 -8.89
N CYS A 22 -3.33 -1.61 -10.03
CA CYS A 22 -4.32 -2.43 -10.74
C CYS A 22 -3.72 -3.78 -11.15
N PHE A 23 -2.51 -3.79 -11.73
CA PHE A 23 -1.79 -5.02 -12.07
C PHE A 23 -1.54 -5.90 -10.84
N LEU A 24 -1.15 -5.31 -9.70
CA LEU A 24 -1.00 -6.07 -8.45
C LEU A 24 -2.31 -6.72 -8.02
N ASN A 25 -3.45 -6.03 -8.14
CA ASN A 25 -4.76 -6.60 -7.79
C ASN A 25 -5.16 -7.74 -8.72
N PHE A 26 -4.92 -7.62 -10.03
CA PHE A 26 -5.14 -8.72 -10.97
C PHE A 26 -4.28 -9.93 -10.63
N TRP A 27 -3.01 -9.71 -10.27
CA TRP A 27 -2.13 -10.78 -9.81
C TRP A 27 -2.68 -11.49 -8.55
N MET A 28 -3.11 -10.74 -7.54
CA MET A 28 -3.72 -11.32 -6.33
C MET A 28 -4.99 -12.10 -6.64
N ALA A 29 -5.84 -11.61 -7.54
CA ALA A 29 -7.05 -12.31 -7.98
C ALA A 29 -6.71 -13.65 -8.67
N PHE A 30 -5.66 -13.68 -9.51
CA PHE A 30 -5.19 -14.91 -10.15
C PHE A 30 -4.66 -15.93 -9.13
N GLN A 31 -3.97 -15.46 -8.08
CA GLN A 31 -3.49 -16.32 -6.99
C GLN A 31 -4.66 -16.91 -6.18
N VAL A 32 -5.72 -16.14 -5.93
CA VAL A 32 -6.97 -16.66 -5.37
C VAL A 32 -7.58 -17.72 -6.28
N GLY A 33 -7.64 -17.48 -7.60
CA GLY A 33 -8.16 -18.46 -8.57
C GLY A 33 -7.37 -19.77 -8.59
N LYS A 34 -6.03 -19.68 -8.55
CA LYS A 34 -5.15 -20.85 -8.38
C LYS A 34 -5.41 -21.58 -7.07
N ALA A 35 -5.58 -20.85 -5.97
CA ALA A 35 -5.87 -21.44 -4.66
C ALA A 35 -7.23 -22.15 -4.65
N ARG A 36 -8.28 -21.58 -5.29
CA ARG A 36 -9.59 -22.23 -5.45
C ARG A 36 -9.46 -23.59 -6.12
N LYS A 37 -8.70 -23.67 -7.22
CA LYS A 37 -8.44 -24.93 -7.93
C LYS A 37 -7.65 -25.92 -7.07
N LYS A 38 -6.63 -25.44 -6.36
CA LYS A 38 -5.76 -26.29 -5.52
C LYS A 38 -6.52 -26.92 -4.35
N TYR A 39 -7.34 -26.14 -3.65
CA TYR A 39 -8.06 -26.59 -2.46
C TYR A 39 -9.50 -27.04 -2.76
N LYS A 40 -9.86 -27.20 -4.04
CA LYS A 40 -11.18 -27.66 -4.51
C LYS A 40 -12.37 -26.90 -3.91
N VAL A 41 -12.22 -25.59 -3.73
CA VAL A 41 -13.29 -24.71 -3.23
C VAL A 41 -14.10 -24.20 -4.42
N PHE A 42 -15.24 -24.83 -4.66
CA PHE A 42 -16.14 -24.47 -5.75
C PHE A 42 -16.96 -23.23 -5.43
N TYR A 43 -17.33 -22.48 -6.47
CA TYR A 43 -18.33 -21.41 -6.34
C TYR A 43 -19.67 -22.01 -5.90
N PRO A 44 -20.49 -21.33 -5.07
CA PRO A 44 -20.38 -19.93 -4.64
C PRO A 44 -19.61 -19.71 -3.32
N VAL A 45 -18.91 -20.73 -2.79
CA VAL A 45 -18.31 -20.67 -1.45
C VAL A 45 -17.15 -19.67 -1.41
N MET A 46 -17.25 -18.70 -0.50
CA MET A 46 -16.23 -17.65 -0.33
C MET A 46 -15.07 -18.09 0.55
N TYR A 47 -15.38 -18.74 1.68
CA TYR A 47 -14.44 -19.26 2.66
C TYR A 47 -14.68 -20.76 2.83
N ALA A 48 -13.61 -21.54 2.87
CA ALA A 48 -13.68 -22.96 3.14
C ALA A 48 -13.90 -23.21 4.64
N THR A 49 -14.75 -24.17 4.98
CA THR A 49 -14.94 -24.58 6.38
C THR A 49 -13.85 -25.56 6.79
N GLU A 50 -13.26 -25.38 7.97
CA GLU A 50 -12.20 -26.28 8.50
C GLU A 50 -12.68 -27.73 8.68
N SER A 51 -13.99 -27.96 8.82
CA SER A 51 -14.59 -29.30 8.87
C SER A 51 -14.61 -30.02 7.52
N GLU A 52 -14.57 -29.28 6.41
CA GLU A 52 -14.70 -29.82 5.05
C GLU A 52 -13.34 -30.01 4.39
N ASN A 53 -12.32 -29.21 4.77
CA ASN A 53 -10.99 -29.27 4.18
C ASN A 53 -9.90 -29.01 5.23
N LYS A 54 -8.91 -29.91 5.29
CA LYS A 54 -7.73 -29.76 6.18
C LYS A 54 -6.87 -28.53 5.84
N ASP A 55 -6.96 -28.05 4.60
CA ASP A 55 -6.25 -26.86 4.09
C ASP A 55 -7.13 -25.60 4.02
N ALA A 56 -8.32 -25.63 4.63
CA ALA A 56 -9.28 -24.51 4.59
C ALA A 56 -8.62 -23.19 5.05
N LYS A 57 -7.81 -23.24 6.11
CA LYS A 57 -7.08 -22.09 6.64
C LYS A 57 -6.16 -21.43 5.60
N LEU A 58 -5.45 -22.21 4.78
CA LEU A 58 -4.55 -21.68 3.76
C LEU A 58 -5.32 -20.92 2.67
N PHE A 59 -6.41 -21.51 2.20
CA PHE A 59 -7.30 -20.86 1.24
C PHE A 59 -7.92 -19.57 1.80
N ASN A 60 -8.46 -19.65 3.02
CA ASN A 60 -9.07 -18.52 3.72
C ASN A 60 -8.06 -17.39 3.92
N CYS A 61 -6.79 -17.72 4.18
CA CYS A 61 -5.75 -16.73 4.28
C CYS A 61 -5.55 -15.99 2.94
N VAL A 62 -5.31 -16.71 1.84
CA VAL A 62 -5.11 -16.10 0.51
C VAL A 62 -6.31 -15.23 0.11
N GLN A 63 -7.53 -15.71 0.33
CA GLN A 63 -8.76 -14.98 0.05
C GLN A 63 -8.86 -13.69 0.88
N ARG A 64 -8.63 -13.78 2.20
CA ARG A 64 -8.71 -12.61 3.10
C ARG A 64 -7.64 -11.56 2.79
N GLY A 65 -6.44 -12.00 2.42
CA GLY A 65 -5.34 -11.11 2.03
C GLY A 65 -5.68 -10.27 0.79
N HIS A 66 -6.32 -10.88 -0.21
CA HIS A 66 -6.80 -10.15 -1.39
C HIS A 66 -7.96 -9.20 -1.04
N GLN A 67 -8.95 -9.67 -0.27
CA GLN A 67 -10.09 -8.85 0.15
C GLN A 67 -9.65 -7.61 0.95
N ASN A 68 -8.65 -7.74 1.83
CA ASN A 68 -8.15 -6.59 2.57
C ASN A 68 -7.53 -5.52 1.66
N SER A 69 -6.96 -5.94 0.53
CA SER A 69 -6.44 -5.00 -0.47
C SER A 69 -7.58 -4.31 -1.21
N LEU A 70 -8.66 -5.03 -1.55
CA LEU A 70 -9.85 -4.47 -2.18
C LEU A 70 -10.59 -3.48 -1.26
N GLU A 71 -10.71 -3.77 0.04
CA GLU A 71 -11.30 -2.88 1.05
C GLU A 71 -10.60 -1.51 1.09
N MET A 72 -9.29 -1.49 0.84
CA MET A 72 -8.44 -0.29 0.97
C MET A 72 -8.15 0.39 -0.37
N MET A 73 -8.48 -0.25 -1.49
CA MET A 73 -8.23 0.26 -2.84
C MET A 73 -8.91 1.62 -3.11
N PRO A 74 -10.21 1.83 -2.78
CA PRO A 74 -10.87 3.10 -3.08
C PRO A 74 -10.22 4.27 -2.36
N MET A 75 -9.93 4.11 -1.06
CA MET A 75 -9.23 5.12 -0.28
C MET A 75 -7.85 5.41 -0.85
N PHE A 76 -7.09 4.38 -1.24
CA PHE A 76 -5.79 4.55 -1.85
C PHE A 76 -5.85 5.37 -3.15
N PHE A 77 -6.78 5.06 -4.05
CA PHE A 77 -6.92 5.77 -5.33
C PHE A 77 -7.28 7.24 -5.16
N VAL A 78 -8.23 7.55 -4.27
CA VAL A 78 -8.64 8.93 -4.02
C VAL A 78 -7.48 9.72 -3.41
N MET A 79 -6.80 9.17 -2.40
CA MET A 79 -5.67 9.87 -1.76
C MET A 79 -4.47 10.04 -2.69
N LEU A 80 -4.17 9.04 -3.53
CA LEU A 80 -3.10 9.12 -4.53
C LEU A 80 -3.41 10.16 -5.61
N GLY A 81 -4.65 10.16 -6.12
CA GLY A 81 -5.08 11.07 -7.16
C GLY A 81 -5.10 12.52 -6.70
N LEU A 82 -5.73 12.79 -5.54
CA LEU A 82 -5.82 14.14 -4.96
C LEU A 82 -4.45 14.63 -4.48
N GLY A 83 -3.73 13.87 -3.66
CA GLY A 83 -2.40 14.26 -3.19
C GLY A 83 -1.40 14.47 -4.35
N GLY A 84 -1.60 13.78 -5.47
CA GLY A 84 -0.80 13.94 -6.68
C GLY A 84 -0.96 15.30 -7.37
N LEU A 85 -2.08 16.00 -7.18
CA LEU A 85 -2.35 17.27 -7.88
C LEU A 85 -1.37 18.37 -7.43
N GLN A 86 -1.09 18.43 -6.13
CA GLN A 86 -0.13 19.38 -5.56
C GLN A 86 1.29 18.80 -5.49
N HIS A 87 1.41 17.50 -5.20
CA HIS A 87 2.70 16.85 -4.94
C HIS A 87 2.85 15.55 -5.76
N PRO A 88 3.03 15.65 -7.09
CA PRO A 88 3.03 14.49 -7.98
C PRO A 88 4.14 13.49 -7.68
N LEU A 89 5.39 13.95 -7.49
CA LEU A 89 6.54 13.08 -7.23
C LEU A 89 6.46 12.37 -5.88
N ILE A 90 6.00 13.08 -4.84
CA ILE A 90 5.88 12.54 -3.48
C ILE A 90 4.76 11.50 -3.46
N SER A 91 3.61 11.82 -4.03
CA SER A 91 2.45 10.94 -4.09
C SER A 91 2.73 9.70 -4.93
N ALA A 92 3.41 9.82 -6.07
CA ALA A 92 3.83 8.67 -6.86
C ALA A 92 4.80 7.75 -6.09
N SER A 93 5.77 8.33 -5.37
CA SER A 93 6.72 7.56 -4.56
C SER A 93 6.05 6.81 -3.42
N LEU A 94 5.14 7.48 -2.70
CA LEU A 94 4.32 6.85 -1.65
C LEU A 94 3.37 5.80 -2.23
N GLY A 95 2.82 6.04 -3.42
CA GLY A 95 2.00 5.10 -4.16
C GLY A 95 2.74 3.80 -4.48
N LEU A 96 3.96 3.91 -5.02
CA LEU A 96 4.80 2.74 -5.29
C LEU A 96 5.16 2.00 -3.99
N LEU A 97 5.50 2.73 -2.93
CA LEU A 97 5.78 2.15 -1.62
C LEU A 97 4.59 1.37 -1.06
N TYR A 98 3.37 1.89 -1.25
CA TYR A 98 2.14 1.21 -0.86
C TYR A 98 1.95 -0.10 -1.65
N VAL A 99 2.17 -0.08 -2.97
CA VAL A 99 2.06 -1.25 -3.83
C VAL A 99 3.04 -2.35 -3.38
N VAL A 100 4.31 -2.01 -3.15
CA VAL A 100 5.32 -2.97 -2.67
C VAL A 100 4.94 -3.51 -1.28
N GLY A 101 4.50 -2.63 -0.37
CA GLY A 101 4.03 -3.06 0.94
C GLY A 101 2.86 -4.05 0.84
N ARG A 102 1.95 -3.86 -0.12
CA ARG A 102 0.81 -4.76 -0.36
C ARG A 102 1.24 -6.09 -0.96
N PHE A 103 2.22 -6.09 -1.86
CA PHE A 103 2.82 -7.32 -2.36
C PHE A 103 3.39 -8.17 -1.21
N LEU A 104 4.23 -7.57 -0.37
CA LEU A 104 4.82 -8.26 0.80
C LEU A 104 3.78 -8.72 1.82
N TYR A 105 2.75 -7.89 2.05
CA TYR A 105 1.65 -8.25 2.92
C TYR A 105 0.92 -9.50 2.40
N PHE A 106 0.58 -9.52 1.11
CA PHE A 106 -0.15 -10.64 0.51
C PHE A 106 0.68 -11.92 0.49
N THR A 107 1.97 -11.85 0.12
CA THR A 107 2.85 -13.02 0.13
C THR A 107 3.04 -13.58 1.54
N GLY A 108 3.21 -12.72 2.54
CA GLY A 108 3.27 -13.13 3.95
C GLY A 108 1.96 -13.77 4.43
N TYR A 109 0.82 -13.20 4.05
CA TYR A 109 -0.50 -13.71 4.41
C TYR A 109 -0.81 -15.07 3.74
N ALA A 110 -0.33 -15.28 2.51
CA ALA A 110 -0.51 -16.52 1.75
C ALA A 110 0.24 -17.75 2.36
N THR A 111 1.10 -17.55 3.36
CA THR A 111 1.81 -18.63 4.06
C THR A 111 0.93 -19.45 5.03
N GLY A 112 -0.33 -19.05 5.24
CA GLY A 112 -1.28 -19.77 6.11
C GLY A 112 -1.17 -19.43 7.60
N ASN A 113 -0.21 -18.59 7.97
CA ASN A 113 -0.13 -18.00 9.31
C ASN A 113 -0.44 -16.47 9.24
N PRO A 114 -1.55 -16.01 9.83
CA PRO A 114 -1.90 -14.58 9.88
C PRO A 114 -0.83 -13.68 10.52
N GLN A 115 -0.01 -14.21 11.43
CA GLN A 115 1.08 -13.44 12.06
C GLN A 115 2.24 -13.15 11.11
N ASN A 116 2.37 -13.89 10.00
CA ASN A 116 3.42 -13.66 9.00
C ASN A 116 3.13 -12.47 8.08
N ARG A 117 1.96 -11.82 8.19
CA ARG A 117 1.59 -10.63 7.41
C ARG A 117 2.50 -9.41 7.62
N LEU A 118 3.28 -9.41 8.71
CA LEU A 118 4.20 -8.33 9.11
C LEU A 118 5.66 -8.78 9.13
N LYS A 119 5.91 -10.07 8.91
CA LYS A 119 7.27 -10.59 8.77
C LYS A 119 7.65 -10.45 7.30
N PRO A 120 8.71 -9.71 6.96
CA PRO A 120 9.23 -9.79 5.61
C PRO A 120 9.57 -11.26 5.34
N GLY A 121 9.13 -11.79 4.21
CA GLY A 121 9.39 -13.19 3.86
C GLY A 121 10.90 -13.46 3.88
N ASN A 122 11.30 -14.67 4.26
CA ASN A 122 12.71 -15.10 4.30
C ASN A 122 13.34 -15.24 2.89
N SER A 123 12.77 -14.60 1.85
CA SER A 123 13.35 -14.60 0.52
C SER A 123 14.39 -13.49 0.39
N ASN A 124 15.53 -13.79 -0.25
CA ASN A 124 16.61 -12.81 -0.46
C ASN A 124 16.15 -11.54 -1.21
N THR A 125 15.05 -11.64 -1.96
CA THR A 125 14.36 -10.52 -2.64
C THR A 125 13.61 -9.61 -1.67
N ASP A 126 12.95 -10.16 -0.65
CA ASP A 126 12.21 -9.38 0.35
C ASP A 126 13.16 -8.58 1.25
N LEU A 127 14.33 -9.14 1.58
CA LEU A 127 15.32 -8.47 2.44
C LEU A 127 15.94 -7.25 1.74
N LYS A 128 16.29 -7.37 0.45
CA LYS A 128 16.80 -6.24 -0.35
C LYS A 128 15.74 -5.13 -0.52
N LEU A 129 14.47 -5.50 -0.71
CA LEU A 129 13.37 -4.55 -0.80
C LEU A 129 13.12 -3.83 0.54
N VAL A 130 13.16 -4.55 1.66
CA VAL A 130 13.01 -3.96 3.00
C VAL A 130 14.16 -3.00 3.34
N GLN A 131 15.39 -3.35 2.96
CA GLN A 131 16.57 -2.48 3.11
C GLN A 131 16.51 -1.23 2.22
N LEU A 132 16.00 -1.35 0.99
CA LEU A 132 15.75 -0.22 0.11
C LEU A 132 14.64 0.71 0.65
N ILE A 133 13.62 0.10 1.27
CA ILE A 133 12.49 0.80 1.90
C ILE A 133 12.89 1.51 3.20
N SER A 134 13.75 0.90 4.03
CA SER A 134 14.30 1.57 5.21
C SER A 134 15.15 2.77 4.82
N HIS A 135 15.93 2.65 3.75
CA HIS A 135 16.71 3.76 3.17
C HIS A 135 15.83 4.86 2.59
N THR A 136 14.74 4.55 1.89
CA THR A 136 13.78 5.57 1.41
C THR A 136 13.03 6.21 2.57
N LYS A 137 12.67 5.49 3.64
CA LYS A 137 12.11 6.08 4.87
C LYS A 137 13.08 7.09 5.52
N GLN A 138 14.38 6.76 5.54
CA GLN A 138 15.44 7.63 6.07
C GLN A 138 15.70 8.85 5.18
N ARG A 139 15.76 8.66 3.86
CA ARG A 139 15.92 9.75 2.88
C ARG A 139 14.68 10.64 2.80
N PHE A 140 13.47 10.08 2.91
CA PHE A 140 12.22 10.83 2.99
C PHE A 140 12.17 11.70 4.23
N LYS A 141 12.64 11.21 5.39
CA LYS A 141 12.83 12.02 6.61
C LYS A 141 13.84 13.16 6.44
N HIS A 142 14.77 13.06 5.50
CA HIS A 142 15.74 14.10 5.19
C HIS A 142 15.21 15.11 4.15
N LEU A 143 14.55 14.62 3.10
CA LEU A 143 13.86 15.42 2.07
C LEU A 143 12.69 16.22 2.65
N SER A 144 12.01 15.63 3.62
CA SER A 144 11.01 16.19 4.53
C SER A 144 11.40 17.50 5.20
N LYS A 145 12.70 17.71 5.45
CA LYS A 145 13.21 18.91 6.13
C LYS A 145 13.44 20.06 5.16
N LEU A 146 13.46 19.79 3.85
CA LEU A 146 13.70 20.76 2.78
C LEU A 146 12.40 21.29 2.15
N VAL A 147 11.27 20.61 2.36
CA VAL A 147 9.93 21.05 1.92
C VAL A 147 9.25 21.76 3.09
N THR A 148 8.97 23.05 2.90
CA THR A 148 8.47 24.04 3.87
C THR A 148 7.30 23.55 4.75
N GLY A 149 7.30 23.98 6.02
CA GLY A 149 6.17 24.15 6.96
C GLY A 149 5.24 22.95 7.20
N GLU A 150 4.43 22.57 6.21
CA GLU A 150 3.37 21.57 6.31
C GLU A 150 3.93 20.14 6.39
N PHE A 151 5.13 19.92 5.84
CA PHE A 151 5.82 18.64 5.94
C PHE A 151 6.40 18.38 7.34
N LEU A 152 6.71 19.43 8.11
CA LEU A 152 7.22 19.29 9.48
C LEU A 152 6.12 18.79 10.43
N ALA A 153 4.87 19.18 10.20
CA ALA A 153 3.69 18.60 10.87
C ALA A 153 3.49 17.13 10.47
N CYS A 154 3.73 16.78 9.20
CA CYS A 154 3.67 15.41 8.68
C CYS A 154 4.74 14.49 9.32
N ALA A 155 5.99 14.97 9.39
CA ALA A 155 7.09 14.26 10.04
C ALA A 155 6.91 14.20 11.57
N ALA A 156 6.31 15.23 12.18
CA ALA A 156 5.92 15.23 13.59
C ALA A 156 4.82 14.21 13.88
N ALA A 157 3.82 14.05 13.01
CA ALA A 157 2.81 12.99 13.12
C ALA A 157 3.41 11.58 12.99
N LEU A 158 4.40 11.40 12.10
CA LEU A 158 5.18 10.15 12.00
C LEU A 158 6.11 9.92 13.22
N ALA A 159 6.57 10.99 13.87
CA ALA A 159 7.42 10.94 15.06
C ALA A 159 6.64 10.76 16.37
N GLN A 160 5.37 11.17 16.42
CA GLN A 160 4.43 10.96 17.52
C GLN A 160 3.96 9.51 17.63
N VAL A 161 4.30 8.64 16.67
CA VAL A 161 4.04 7.20 16.80
C VAL A 161 5.02 6.61 17.82
N PRO A 162 4.55 6.14 18.99
CA PRO A 162 5.41 5.66 20.07
C PRO A 162 6.33 4.53 19.56
N ASN A 163 7.60 4.53 20.00
CA ASN A 163 8.63 3.59 19.54
C ASN A 163 8.21 2.12 19.72
N ASN A 164 7.37 1.83 20.72
CA ASN A 164 6.82 0.49 20.99
C ASN A 164 5.80 0.00 19.93
N CYS A 165 5.29 0.90 19.10
CA CYS A 165 4.37 0.62 17.98
C CYS A 165 5.08 0.45 16.63
N LYS A 166 6.40 0.71 16.55
CA LYS A 166 7.17 0.64 15.29
C LYS A 166 7.45 -0.79 14.83
N HIS A 167 7.33 -1.77 15.73
CA HIS A 167 7.64 -3.18 15.44
C HIS A 167 6.54 -3.92 14.67
N ASN A 168 5.33 -3.34 14.53
CA ASN A 168 4.14 -4.07 14.04
C ASN A 168 3.24 -3.28 13.05
N LYS A 169 3.68 -2.11 12.56
CA LYS A 169 2.91 -1.34 11.56
C LYS A 169 3.49 -1.60 10.17
N GLY A 170 2.71 -2.24 9.30
CA GLY A 170 3.12 -2.61 7.94
C GLY A 170 3.43 -1.39 7.06
N ILE A 171 4.34 -1.57 6.11
CA ILE A 171 4.82 -0.53 5.17
C ILE A 171 3.66 0.17 4.45
N SER A 172 2.63 -0.58 4.05
CA SER A 172 1.44 -0.04 3.40
C SER A 172 0.68 0.96 4.28
N PHE A 173 0.67 0.78 5.59
CA PHE A 173 0.00 1.72 6.50
C PHE A 173 0.74 3.07 6.53
N LEU A 174 2.07 3.05 6.59
CA LEU A 174 2.89 4.25 6.57
C LEU A 174 2.72 5.03 5.25
N ALA A 175 2.73 4.33 4.12
CA ALA A 175 2.52 4.93 2.82
C ALA A 175 1.14 5.60 2.70
N LEU A 176 0.09 4.93 3.19
CA LEU A 176 -1.27 5.48 3.19
C LEU A 176 -1.39 6.71 4.08
N THR A 177 -0.81 6.71 5.28
CA THR A 177 -0.80 7.91 6.13
C THR A 177 -0.09 9.09 5.48
N GLY A 178 0.98 8.84 4.72
CA GLY A 178 1.65 9.90 3.94
C GLY A 178 0.76 10.49 2.86
N LEU A 179 0.02 9.65 2.12
CA LEU A 179 -0.91 10.12 1.09
C LEU A 179 -2.08 10.92 1.66
N ILE A 180 -2.60 10.53 2.83
CA ILE A 180 -3.63 11.29 3.55
C ILE A 180 -3.11 12.70 3.85
N VAL A 181 -1.88 12.84 4.32
CA VAL A 181 -1.31 14.17 4.62
C VAL A 181 -1.13 15.00 3.36
N CYS A 182 -0.65 14.42 2.25
CA CYS A 182 -0.57 15.12 0.96
C CYS A 182 -1.95 15.63 0.52
N THR A 183 -3.00 14.86 0.78
CA THR A 183 -4.38 15.24 0.44
C THR A 183 -4.92 16.35 1.35
N ILE A 184 -4.59 16.30 2.65
CA ILE A 184 -4.97 17.35 3.62
C ILE A 184 -4.28 18.68 3.25
N SER A 185 -3.00 18.66 2.88
CA SER A 185 -2.27 19.87 2.43
C SER A 185 -2.96 20.50 1.22
N LEU A 186 -3.38 19.70 0.23
CA LEU A 186 -4.18 20.20 -0.90
C LEU A 186 -5.47 20.86 -0.44
N GLY A 187 -6.22 20.21 0.46
CA GLY A 187 -7.46 20.78 0.99
C GLY A 187 -7.24 22.12 1.69
N ILE A 188 -6.18 22.25 2.50
CA ILE A 188 -5.85 23.50 3.19
C ILE A 188 -5.48 24.60 2.17
N ASN A 189 -4.69 24.30 1.15
CA ASN A 189 -4.29 25.30 0.16
C ASN A 189 -5.46 25.76 -0.70
N LEU A 190 -6.39 24.86 -1.04
CA LEU A 190 -7.63 25.23 -1.75
C LEU A 190 -8.55 26.12 -0.92
N LEU A 191 -8.58 25.95 0.42
CA LEU A 191 -9.36 26.82 1.30
C LEU A 191 -8.72 28.21 1.51
N ARG A 192 -7.42 28.35 1.22
CA ARG A 192 -6.69 29.63 1.33
C ARG A 192 -6.66 30.43 0.01
N ALA A 193 -6.93 29.78 -1.11
CA ALA A 193 -6.97 30.38 -2.45
C ALA A 193 -8.30 31.10 -2.69
#